data_AF-A0A7Y1TMX6-F1
#
_entry.id   AF-A0A7Y1TMX6-F1
#
_cell.length_a   1.000
_cell.length_b   1.000
_cell.length_c   1.000
_cell.angle_alpha   90.00
_cell.angle_beta   90.00
_cell.angle_gamma   90.00
#
_symmetry.space_group_name_H-M   'P 1'
#
loop_
_entity.id
_entity.type
_entity.pdbx_description
1 polymer ?
#
loop_
_entity_poly.entity_id
_entity_poly.type
_entity_poly.pdbx_seq_one_letter_code
_entity_poly.pdbx_strand_id
1 'polypeptide(L)'
;MSKSTFKSFFDKAKPVFENPLSISQLNFSDRKLIEGPIFMCGDSAGLIHPLCGNGMSMAIQSAQLLSSLVNDYFSGTISSRTELEMIYRKAWNKEFRSRLRTGRLLARFFELNYMSNFILSCLSLA
;
A
#
# COMPACT_ATOMS: atom_id res chain seq x y z
N MET A 1 -8.45 -3.87 29.66
CA MET A 1 -7.45 -4.86 30.10
C MET A 1 -6.33 -4.15 30.85
N SER A 2 -5.93 -4.66 32.03
CA SER A 2 -4.93 -4.03 32.91
C SER A 2 -3.51 -4.22 32.40
N LYS A 3 -2.63 -3.22 32.59
CA LYS A 3 -1.18 -3.31 32.33
C LYS A 3 -0.52 -4.54 32.98
N SER A 4 -1.05 -5.01 34.12
CA SER A 4 -0.50 -6.16 34.85
C SER A 4 -0.62 -7.49 34.09
N THR A 5 -1.68 -7.64 33.27
CA THR A 5 -1.95 -8.89 32.54
C THR A 5 -0.97 -9.10 31.39
N PHE A 6 -0.63 -8.03 30.65
CA PHE A 6 0.34 -8.11 29.55
C PHE A 6 1.75 -8.41 30.06
N LYS A 7 2.15 -7.80 31.19
CA LYS A 7 3.48 -8.04 31.78
C LYS A 7 3.70 -9.53 32.10
N SER A 8 2.74 -10.15 32.80
CA SER A 8 2.79 -11.57 33.14
C SER A 8 2.83 -12.50 31.91
N PHE A 9 2.15 -12.11 30.82
CA PHE A 9 2.18 -12.85 29.56
C PHE A 9 3.55 -12.77 28.89
N PHE A 10 4.10 -11.57 28.69
CA PHE A 10 5.39 -11.38 28.02
C PHE A 10 6.57 -11.95 28.82
N ASP A 11 6.52 -11.90 30.15
CA ASP A 11 7.57 -12.47 31.02
C ASP A 11 7.64 -14.01 30.92
N LYS A 12 6.53 -14.68 30.58
CA LYS A 12 6.42 -16.15 30.53
C LYS A 12 6.39 -16.73 29.11
N ALA A 13 6.04 -15.92 28.13
CA ALA A 13 5.97 -16.35 26.74
C ALA A 13 7.37 -16.64 26.20
N LYS A 14 7.56 -17.79 25.54
CA LYS A 14 8.76 -18.07 24.78
C LYS A 14 8.60 -17.56 23.35
N PRO A 15 9.51 -16.71 22.84
CA PRO A 15 9.51 -16.32 21.44
C PRO A 15 9.67 -17.56 20.55
N VAL A 16 8.82 -17.69 19.55
CA VAL A 16 8.93 -18.77 18.54
C VAL A 16 9.91 -18.39 17.43
N PHE A 17 10.17 -17.08 17.26
CA PHE A 17 11.09 -16.52 16.27
C PHE A 17 12.12 -15.65 16.97
N GLU A 18 13.33 -15.55 16.40
CA GLU A 18 14.41 -14.70 16.95
C GLU A 18 14.02 -13.21 16.98
N ASN A 19 13.28 -12.77 15.95
CA ASN A 19 12.79 -11.40 15.84
C ASN A 19 11.26 -11.36 15.88
N PRO A 20 10.65 -10.30 16.46
CA PRO A 20 9.21 -10.11 16.40
C PRO A 20 8.73 -10.09 14.94
N LEU A 21 7.88 -11.05 14.57
CA LEU A 21 7.22 -11.08 13.27
C LEU A 21 5.85 -10.40 13.38
N SER A 22 5.68 -9.31 12.63
CA SER A 22 4.38 -8.67 12.42
C SER A 22 3.87 -9.07 11.03
N ILE A 23 2.67 -9.64 10.97
CA ILE A 23 1.93 -9.87 9.71
C ILE A 23 1.37 -8.56 9.12
N SER A 24 1.34 -7.52 9.95
CA SER A 24 0.87 -6.17 9.63
C SER A 24 2.04 -5.25 9.29
N GLN A 25 3.05 -5.75 8.57
CA GLN A 25 4.03 -4.85 7.96
C GLN A 25 3.34 -4.05 6.86
N LEU A 26 2.92 -2.83 7.22
CA LEU A 26 2.59 -1.79 6.26
C LEU A 26 3.87 -1.48 5.47
N ASN A 27 4.07 -2.22 4.39
CA ASN A 27 5.22 -2.03 3.54
C ASN A 27 4.88 -0.99 2.47
N PHE A 28 5.36 0.24 2.70
CA PHE A 28 5.19 1.40 1.81
C PHE A 28 6.18 1.41 0.63
N SER A 29 6.98 0.36 0.45
CA SER A 29 7.87 0.24 -0.71
C SER A 29 7.09 0.12 -2.02
N ASP A 30 7.67 0.60 -3.11
CA ASP A 30 7.10 0.41 -4.44
C ASP A 30 6.96 -1.10 -4.76
N ARG A 31 5.73 -1.52 -5.10
CA ARG A 31 5.41 -2.89 -5.50
C ARG A 31 5.40 -3.00 -7.03
N LYS A 32 5.76 -4.17 -7.55
CA LYS A 32 5.56 -4.47 -8.97
C LYS A 32 4.09 -4.82 -9.17
N LEU A 33 3.46 -4.18 -10.16
CA LEU A 33 2.08 -4.50 -10.59
C LEU A 33 1.91 -5.95 -11.06
N ILE A 34 2.99 -6.55 -11.54
CA ILE A 34 3.02 -7.92 -12.06
C ILE A 34 4.36 -8.50 -11.67
N GLU A 35 4.34 -9.67 -11.02
CA GLU A 35 5.50 -10.39 -10.54
C GLU A 35 5.43 -11.84 -11.01
N GLY A 36 6.25 -12.17 -12.00
CA GLY A 36 6.18 -13.46 -12.70
C GLY A 36 4.76 -13.71 -13.23
N PRO A 37 4.10 -14.80 -12.84
CA PRO A 37 2.75 -15.10 -13.29
C PRO A 37 1.64 -14.33 -12.54
N ILE A 38 1.96 -13.54 -11.51
CA ILE A 38 0.99 -12.96 -10.58
C ILE A 38 0.67 -11.51 -10.93
N PHE A 39 -0.62 -11.20 -11.07
CA PHE A 39 -1.13 -9.83 -11.17
C PHE A 39 -1.50 -9.32 -9.78
N MET A 40 -1.02 -8.14 -9.43
CA MET A 40 -1.35 -7.49 -8.17
C MET A 40 -2.49 -6.50 -8.36
N CYS A 41 -3.36 -6.32 -7.35
CA CYS A 41 -4.39 -5.27 -7.30
C CYS A 41 -4.60 -4.76 -5.86
N GLY A 42 -5.28 -3.61 -5.69
CA GLY A 42 -5.40 -2.94 -4.39
C GLY A 42 -4.02 -2.67 -3.76
N ASP A 43 -3.91 -2.86 -2.43
CA ASP A 43 -2.65 -2.60 -1.71
C ASP A 43 -1.49 -3.51 -2.14
N SER A 44 -1.77 -4.67 -2.76
CA SER A 44 -0.71 -5.53 -3.30
C SER A 44 -0.02 -4.91 -4.53
N ALA A 45 -0.72 -4.08 -5.30
CA ALA A 45 -0.19 -3.37 -6.47
C ALA A 45 0.49 -2.03 -6.12
N GLY A 46 0.56 -1.72 -4.83
CA GLY A 46 1.14 -0.51 -4.28
C GLY A 46 0.29 -0.06 -3.11
N LEU A 47 0.92 0.13 -1.95
CA LEU A 47 0.20 0.51 -0.74
C LEU A 47 -0.52 1.85 -0.95
N ILE A 48 -1.85 1.83 -0.88
CA ILE A 48 -2.65 3.03 -1.07
C ILE A 48 -2.61 3.81 0.24
N HIS A 49 -1.77 4.85 0.27
CA HIS A 49 -1.69 5.71 1.44
C HIS A 49 -3.09 6.25 1.81
N PRO A 50 -3.46 6.37 3.10
CA PRO A 50 -4.76 6.94 3.50
C PRO A 50 -5.03 8.33 2.89
N LEU A 51 -3.97 9.07 2.57
CA LEU A 51 -4.01 10.38 1.92
C LEU A 51 -4.25 10.33 0.40
N CYS A 52 -4.27 9.14 -0.21
CA CYS A 52 -4.66 8.93 -1.60
C CYS A 52 -6.20 9.01 -1.80
N GLY A 53 -6.97 9.15 -0.72
CA GLY A 53 -8.44 9.10 -0.73
C GLY A 53 -8.99 7.76 -0.22
N ASN A 54 -10.11 7.31 -0.77
CA ASN A 54 -10.76 6.06 -0.35
C ASN A 54 -10.03 4.83 -0.92
N GLY A 55 -9.07 4.28 -0.17
CA GLY A 55 -8.28 3.11 -0.56
C GLY A 55 -9.11 1.87 -0.87
N MET A 56 -10.24 1.66 -0.16
CA MET A 56 -11.16 0.55 -0.48
C MET A 56 -11.77 0.69 -1.87
N SER A 57 -12.16 1.90 -2.27
CA SER A 57 -12.69 2.15 -3.61
C SER A 57 -11.65 1.88 -4.69
N MET A 58 -10.40 2.29 -4.47
CA MET A 58 -9.30 2.00 -5.40
C MET A 58 -9.02 0.50 -5.50
N ALA A 59 -9.10 -0.25 -4.40
CA ALA A 59 -8.98 -1.70 -4.41
C ALA A 59 -10.07 -2.34 -5.27
N ILE A 60 -11.34 -1.96 -5.07
CA ILE A 60 -12.47 -2.47 -5.87
C ILE A 60 -12.32 -2.12 -7.35
N GLN A 61 -12.03 -0.84 -7.67
CA GLN A 61 -11.84 -0.39 -9.05
C GLN A 61 -10.69 -1.13 -9.73
N SER A 62 -9.60 -1.38 -9.00
CA SER A 62 -8.47 -2.11 -9.56
C SER A 62 -8.76 -3.59 -9.81
N ALA A 63 -9.57 -4.22 -8.95
CA ALA A 63 -10.03 -5.58 -9.13
C ALA A 63 -10.96 -5.67 -10.35
N GLN A 64 -11.89 -4.72 -10.50
CA GLN A 64 -12.77 -4.63 -11.66
C GLN A 64 -11.97 -4.45 -12.97
N LEU A 65 -10.98 -3.55 -12.97
CA LEU A 65 -10.11 -3.34 -14.11
C LEU A 65 -9.39 -4.63 -14.52
N LEU A 66 -8.78 -5.33 -13.56
CA LEU A 66 -8.06 -6.57 -13.82
C LEU A 66 -9.01 -7.68 -14.28
N SER A 67 -10.18 -7.83 -13.64
CA SER A 67 -11.14 -8.88 -13.98
C SER A 67 -11.66 -8.76 -15.41
N SER A 68 -11.93 -7.53 -15.88
CA SER A 68 -12.38 -7.31 -17.26
C SER A 68 -11.29 -7.72 -18.26
N LEU A 69 -10.04 -7.31 -18.03
CA LEU A 69 -8.93 -7.66 -18.92
C LEU A 69 -8.61 -9.16 -18.91
N VAL A 70 -8.72 -9.82 -17.75
CA VAL A 70 -8.58 -11.27 -17.66
C VAL A 70 -9.69 -11.97 -18.44
N ASN A 71 -10.92 -11.48 -18.36
CA ASN A 71 -12.03 -12.01 -19.15
C ASN A 71 -11.79 -11.83 -20.66
N ASP A 72 -11.31 -10.67 -21.08
CA ASP A 72 -10.95 -10.38 -22.48
C ASP A 72 -9.80 -11.27 -22.99
N TYR A 73 -8.88 -11.66 -22.12
CA TYR A 73 -7.83 -12.62 -22.45
C TYR A 73 -8.40 -14.03 -22.67
N PHE A 74 -9.27 -14.50 -21.78
CA PHE A 74 -9.88 -15.83 -21.93
C PHE A 74 -10.91 -15.92 -23.06
N SER A 75 -11.53 -14.80 -23.45
CA SER A 75 -12.42 -14.75 -24.62
C SER A 75 -11.68 -14.66 -25.95
N GLY A 76 -10.35 -14.47 -25.94
CA GLY A 76 -9.52 -14.33 -27.13
C GLY A 76 -9.47 -12.90 -27.72
N THR A 77 -10.12 -11.92 -27.08
CA THR A 77 -10.00 -10.49 -27.46
C THR A 77 -8.57 -10.00 -27.26
N ILE A 78 -7.95 -10.35 -26.14
CA ILE A 78 -6.51 -10.12 -25.89
C ILE A 78 -5.76 -11.38 -26.27
N SER A 79 -4.87 -11.27 -27.26
CA SER A 79 -4.29 -12.44 -27.95
C SER A 79 -3.13 -13.06 -27.18
N SER A 80 -2.51 -12.32 -26.26
CA SER A 80 -1.35 -12.81 -25.52
C SER A 80 -1.32 -12.32 -24.08
N ARG A 81 -0.65 -13.10 -23.22
CA ARG A 81 -0.38 -12.69 -21.84
C ARG A 81 0.42 -11.39 -21.79
N THR A 82 1.43 -11.23 -22.64
CA THR A 82 2.26 -10.02 -22.68
C THR A 82 1.44 -8.77 -23.01
N GLU A 83 0.46 -8.91 -23.92
CA GLU A 83 -0.48 -7.85 -24.24
C GLU A 83 -1.38 -7.51 -23.04
N LEU A 84 -1.94 -8.52 -22.36
CA LEU A 84 -2.70 -8.33 -21.11
C LEU A 84 -1.89 -7.56 -20.06
N GLU A 85 -0.64 -7.96 -19.83
CA GLU A 85 0.25 -7.30 -18.88
C GLU A 85 0.51 -5.83 -19.24
N MET A 86 0.74 -5.54 -20.52
CA MET A 86 0.96 -4.20 -21.03
C MET A 86 -0.29 -3.31 -20.86
N ILE A 87 -1.46 -3.81 -21.26
CA ILE A 87 -2.74 -3.10 -21.14
C ILE A 87 -3.05 -2.83 -19.67
N TYR A 88 -2.88 -3.83 -18.80
CA TYR A 88 -3.13 -3.68 -17.37
C TYR A 88 -2.24 -2.59 -16.75
N ARG A 89 -0.93 -2.61 -17.03
CA ARG A 89 0.01 -1.58 -16.55
C ARG A 89 -0.38 -0.18 -17.03
N LYS A 90 -0.81 -0.06 -18.29
CA LYS A 90 -1.22 1.23 -18.87
C LYS A 90 -2.50 1.75 -18.22
N ALA A 91 -3.51 0.91 -18.07
CA ALA A 91 -4.78 1.27 -17.46
C ALA A 91 -4.62 1.62 -15.97
N TRP A 92 -3.87 0.81 -15.21
CA TRP A 92 -3.56 1.11 -13.81
C TRP A 92 -2.86 2.46 -13.65
N ASN A 93 -1.83 2.73 -14.46
CA ASN A 93 -1.10 3.99 -14.39
C ASN A 93 -1.98 5.18 -14.76
N LYS A 94 -2.87 5.03 -15.75
CA LYS A 94 -3.82 6.07 -16.13
C LYS A 94 -4.73 6.42 -14.96
N GLU A 95 -5.26 5.41 -14.26
CA GLU A 95 -6.25 5.65 -13.20
C GLU A 95 -5.63 6.07 -11.86
N PHE A 96 -4.56 5.41 -11.42
CA PHE A 96 -4.13 5.49 -10.02
C PHE A 96 -2.82 6.25 -9.81
N ARG A 97 -1.99 6.48 -10.85
CA ARG A 97 -0.63 7.03 -10.69
C ARG A 97 -0.61 8.40 -10.02
N SER A 98 -1.54 9.29 -10.38
CA SER A 98 -1.62 10.63 -9.79
C SER A 98 -1.95 10.55 -8.29
N ARG A 99 -3.01 9.81 -7.94
CA ARG A 99 -3.48 9.64 -6.54
C ARG A 99 -2.39 9.02 -5.67
N LEU A 100 -1.73 7.97 -6.15
CA LEU A 100 -0.64 7.29 -5.43
C LEU A 100 0.58 8.20 -5.22
N ARG A 101 0.94 9.03 -6.21
CA ARG A 101 2.04 9.99 -6.09
C ARG A 101 1.72 11.10 -5.10
N THR A 102 0.53 11.68 -5.20
CA THR A 102 0.09 12.74 -4.29
C THR A 102 0.03 12.22 -2.85
N GLY A 103 -0.55 11.04 -2.63
CA GLY A 103 -0.60 10.46 -1.29
C GLY A 103 0.78 10.20 -0.70
N ARG A 104 1.76 9.73 -1.49
CA ARG A 104 3.16 9.58 -1.03
C ARG A 104 3.83 10.92 -0.74
N LEU A 105 3.59 11.94 -1.55
CA LEU A 105 4.13 13.29 -1.31
C LEU A 105 3.58 13.87 0.00
N LEU A 106 2.26 13.78 0.18
CA LEU A 106 1.60 14.25 1.40
C LEU A 106 2.06 13.45 2.62
N ALA A 107 2.20 12.13 2.51
CA ALA A 107 2.72 11.27 3.57
C ALA A 107 4.10 11.75 4.04
N ARG A 108 5.02 11.96 3.10
CA ARG A 108 6.36 12.49 3.40
C ARG A 108 6.30 13.88 4.03
N PHE A 109 5.40 14.75 3.56
CA PHE A 109 5.23 16.07 4.17
C PHE A 109 4.75 15.98 5.63
N PHE A 110 3.81 15.07 5.93
CA PHE A 110 3.36 14.83 7.30
C PHE A 110 4.42 14.18 8.19
N GLU A 111 5.24 13.28 7.66
CA GLU A 111 6.40 12.72 8.37
C GLU A 111 7.44 13.81 8.69
N LEU A 112 7.69 14.73 7.75
CA LEU A 112 8.58 15.88 7.95
C LEU A 112 8.01 16.88 8.98
N ASN A 113 6.69 16.95 9.20
CA ASN A 113 6.09 17.82 10.21
C ASN A 113 6.36 17.39 11.68
N TYR A 114 7.18 16.37 11.91
CA TYR A 114 8.01 16.28 13.13
C TYR A 114 9.08 17.39 13.24
N MET A 115 9.07 18.40 12.37
CA MET A 115 9.53 19.78 12.63
C MET A 115 8.73 20.50 13.73
N SER A 116 7.98 19.79 14.58
CA SER A 116 7.31 20.36 15.76
C SER A 116 8.29 21.14 16.63
N ASN A 117 9.54 20.67 16.78
CA ASN A 117 10.56 21.38 17.54
C ASN A 117 10.96 22.72 16.91
N PHE A 118 10.99 22.83 15.57
CA PHE A 118 11.33 24.08 14.90
C PHE A 118 10.19 25.10 15.03
N ILE A 119 8.95 24.68 14.78
CA ILE A 119 7.76 25.54 14.92
C ILE A 119 7.55 25.96 16.38
N LEU A 120 7.72 25.04 17.34
CA LEU A 120 7.69 25.35 18.77
C LEU A 120 8.83 26.28 19.18
N SER A 121 10.04 26.11 18.63
CA SER A 121 11.16 27.00 18.92
C SER A 121 10.91 28.43 18.44
N CYS A 122 10.38 28.62 17.22
CA CYS A 122 10.02 29.94 16.70
C CYS A 122 8.88 30.59 17.50
N LEU A 123 7.92 29.80 17.99
CA LEU A 123 6.84 30.29 18.85
C LEU A 123 7.31 30.64 20.27
N SER A 124 8.37 30.01 20.78
CA SER A 124 8.98 30.33 22.08
C SER A 124 9.97 31.49 22.05
N LEU A 125 10.34 31.95 20.85
CA LEU A 125 11.25 33.07 20.58
C LEU A 125 10.51 34.37 20.20
N ALA A 126 9.17 34.33 20.15
CA ALA A 126 8.28 35.48 19.98
C ALA A 126 7.56 35.79 21.30
#